data_AF-A0A2D6M2J7-F1
#
_entry.id   AF-A0A2D6M2J7-F1
#
_cell.length_a   1.000
_cell.length_b   1.000
_cell.length_c   1.000
_cell.angle_alpha   90.00
_cell.angle_beta   90.00
_cell.angle_gamma   90.00
#
_symmetry.space_group_name_H-M   'P 1'
#
loop_
_entity.id
_entity.type
_entity.pdbx_description
1 polymer ?
#
loop_
_entity_poly.entity_id
_entity_poly.type
_entity_poly.pdbx_seq_one_letter_code
_entity_poly.pdbx_strand_id
1 'polypeptide(L)'
;MTAKTKSRPRAANKSTRLQLVNSEEEDNDQYADPHGLTFKQRNFIRAMLKGNSASEAYRQAYDCANMRPKNQRNEASRLLAHPVISRLLKVGFRRQDETALHSGASLRRFVEEKLVHQAQNADSDATKVRALELIGKLDKVASFKERVSMDTDLHSPEKIKAELEARLRVAFEENHGHT
;
A
#
# COMPACT_ATOMS: atom_id res chain seq x y z
N MET A 1 36.58 61.77 27.96
CA MET A 1 35.75 61.75 26.74
C MET A 1 35.14 60.35 26.61
N THR A 2 34.01 60.06 27.26
CA THR A 2 32.61 60.13 26.76
C THR A 2 32.31 59.32 25.49
N ALA A 3 31.57 58.21 25.64
CA ALA A 3 30.26 57.91 25.01
C ALA A 3 30.07 56.37 24.86
N LYS A 4 29.11 55.73 25.56
CA LYS A 4 27.67 55.56 25.27
C LYS A 4 27.33 54.68 24.05
N THR A 5 26.80 53.49 24.34
CA THR A 5 25.58 52.83 23.78
C THR A 5 25.34 52.77 22.25
N LYS A 6 24.95 51.57 21.75
CA LYS A 6 23.71 51.26 20.98
C LYS A 6 23.78 49.84 20.41
N SER A 7 22.88 48.92 20.80
CA SER A 7 21.58 48.62 20.17
C SER A 7 21.67 48.03 18.73
N ARG A 8 21.14 46.81 18.57
CA ARG A 8 20.96 46.03 17.32
C ARG A 8 20.26 46.84 16.20
N PRO A 9 20.33 46.35 14.95
CA PRO A 9 19.11 45.75 14.42
C PRO A 9 19.30 44.43 13.64
N ARG A 10 18.24 43.63 13.68
CA ARG A 10 17.95 42.46 12.85
C ARG A 10 17.51 42.97 11.47
N ALA A 11 18.22 42.60 10.40
CA ALA A 11 17.81 42.83 9.01
C ALA A 11 17.74 41.47 8.30
N ALA A 12 16.54 40.95 8.06
CA ALA A 12 15.74 41.16 6.85
C ALA A 12 16.19 40.20 5.74
N ASN A 13 15.47 39.09 5.68
CA ASN A 13 15.47 38.10 4.63
C ASN A 13 15.24 38.79 3.27
N LYS A 14 16.18 38.65 2.34
CA LYS A 14 15.96 38.98 0.93
C LYS A 14 16.17 37.71 0.13
N SER A 15 15.03 37.14 -0.25
CA SER A 15 14.91 36.18 -1.34
C SER A 15 15.62 36.75 -2.56
N THR A 16 16.74 36.13 -2.92
CA THR A 16 17.41 36.36 -4.20
C THR A 16 17.39 35.05 -4.96
N ARG A 17 16.33 34.90 -5.75
CA ARG A 17 16.25 34.02 -6.91
C ARG A 17 17.48 34.24 -7.78
N LEU A 18 18.32 33.21 -7.96
CA LEU A 18 18.98 32.81 -9.23
C LEU A 18 20.14 31.83 -8.97
N GLN A 19 20.00 30.60 -9.46
CA GLN A 19 20.92 29.92 -10.41
C GLN A 19 20.96 28.41 -10.18
N LEU A 20 20.59 27.69 -11.23
CA LEU A 20 20.94 26.29 -11.45
C LEU A 20 22.46 26.19 -11.49
N VAL A 21 23.04 25.54 -10.47
CA VAL A 21 24.42 25.09 -10.50
C VAL A 21 24.39 23.63 -10.11
N ASN A 22 24.71 22.77 -11.08
CA ASN A 22 25.20 21.42 -10.83
C ASN A 22 26.38 21.56 -9.87
N SER A 23 26.15 21.23 -8.60
CA SER A 23 27.20 21.09 -7.60
C SER A 23 26.98 19.74 -6.95
N GLU A 24 28.00 18.90 -7.07
CA GLU A 24 28.14 17.65 -6.35
C GLU A 24 27.98 17.99 -4.86
N GLU A 25 26.81 17.69 -4.29
CA GLU A 25 26.51 17.95 -2.89
C GLU A 25 27.38 17.03 -2.02
N GLU A 26 28.49 17.57 -1.52
CA GLU A 26 29.31 16.92 -0.51
C GLU A 26 28.48 16.63 0.74
N ASP A 27 28.55 15.37 1.17
CA ASP A 27 27.90 14.76 2.33
C ASP A 27 28.14 15.54 3.64
N ASN A 28 27.32 16.55 3.96
CA ASN A 28 27.33 17.14 5.31
C ASN A 28 26.39 16.35 6.25
N ASP A 29 26.96 15.35 6.92
CA ASP A 29 26.34 14.43 7.89
C ASP A 29 25.97 15.12 9.24
N GLN A 30 25.57 16.39 9.21
CA GLN A 30 25.39 17.20 10.42
C GLN A 30 24.05 16.98 11.14
N TYR A 31 23.16 16.16 10.58
CA TYR A 31 21.93 15.74 11.25
C TYR A 31 21.98 14.25 11.53
N ALA A 32 22.47 13.90 12.72
CA ALA A 32 22.49 12.52 13.20
C ALA A 32 21.09 11.89 13.05
N ASP A 33 20.99 10.85 12.23
CA ASP A 33 19.76 10.11 12.09
C ASP A 33 19.38 9.50 13.45
N PRO A 34 18.10 9.52 13.87
CA PRO A 34 17.68 8.94 15.15
C PRO A 34 18.03 7.45 15.33
N HIS A 35 18.37 6.75 14.25
CA HIS A 35 18.78 5.36 14.25
C HIS A 35 20.27 5.16 13.94
N GLY A 36 21.07 6.24 13.88
CA GLY A 36 22.50 6.19 13.60
C GLY A 36 22.83 5.72 12.19
N LEU A 37 21.90 5.90 11.23
CA LEU A 37 22.09 5.49 9.85
C LEU A 37 22.72 6.60 9.01
N THR A 38 23.61 6.21 8.10
CA THR A 38 24.20 7.14 7.15
C THR A 38 23.18 7.60 6.10
N PHE A 39 23.44 8.73 5.45
CA PHE A 39 22.59 9.23 4.36
C PHE A 39 22.35 8.18 3.25
N LYS A 40 23.40 7.45 2.85
CA LYS A 40 23.31 6.39 1.83
C LYS A 40 22.41 5.24 2.27
N GLN A 41 22.50 4.82 3.53
CA GLN A 41 21.63 3.78 4.09
C GLN A 41 20.15 4.22 4.14
N ARG A 42 19.90 5.49 4.45
CA ARG A 42 18.54 6.07 4.43
C ARG A 42 17.99 6.16 3.01
N ASN A 43 18.82 6.51 2.05
CA ASN A 43 18.44 6.50 0.63
C ASN A 43 18.13 5.10 0.14
N PHE A 44 18.90 4.09 0.56
CA PHE A 44 18.61 2.69 0.28
C PHE A 44 17.23 2.27 0.82
N ILE A 45 16.94 2.59 2.09
CA ILE A 45 15.62 2.31 2.70
C ILE A 45 14.51 3.01 1.91
N ARG A 46 14.69 4.29 1.57
CA ARG A 46 13.70 5.05 0.80
C ARG A 46 13.46 4.43 -0.58
N ALA A 47 14.50 3.99 -1.28
CA ALA A 47 14.38 3.35 -2.58
C ALA A 47 13.66 1.99 -2.49
N MET A 48 13.93 1.20 -1.45
CA MET A 48 13.21 -0.05 -1.17
C MET A 48 11.73 0.18 -0.91
N LEU A 49 11.37 1.18 -0.09
CA LEU A 49 9.97 1.51 0.19
C LEU A 49 9.22 2.07 -1.04
N LYS A 50 9.94 2.57 -2.05
CA LYS A 50 9.34 2.94 -3.34
C LYS A 50 9.04 1.73 -4.25
N GLY A 51 9.42 0.51 -3.84
CA GLY A 51 9.17 -0.71 -4.60
C GLY A 51 10.31 -1.16 -5.50
N ASN A 52 11.51 -0.56 -5.39
CA ASN A 52 12.68 -1.03 -6.14
C ASN A 52 13.19 -2.37 -5.58
N SER A 53 13.82 -3.18 -6.43
CA SER A 53 14.55 -4.36 -5.97
C SER A 53 15.77 -3.96 -5.12
N ALA A 54 16.27 -4.86 -4.29
CA ALA A 54 17.43 -4.60 -3.43
C ALA A 54 18.66 -4.12 -4.21
N SER A 55 18.90 -4.68 -5.39
CA SER A 55 20.04 -4.28 -6.23
C SER A 55 19.84 -2.91 -6.86
N GLU A 56 18.62 -2.56 -7.26
CA GLU A 56 18.29 -1.23 -7.79
C GLU A 56 18.38 -0.17 -6.69
N ALA A 57 17.82 -0.45 -5.52
CA ALA A 57 17.91 0.42 -4.36
C ALA A 57 19.37 0.66 -3.96
N TYR A 58 20.22 -0.37 -4.03
CA TYR A 58 21.65 -0.24 -3.75
C TYR A 58 22.35 0.65 -4.79
N ARG A 59 22.09 0.44 -6.09
CA ARG A 59 22.65 1.30 -7.16
C ARG A 59 22.19 2.76 -7.08
N GLN A 60 20.99 3.03 -6.58
CA GLN A 60 20.51 4.39 -6.37
C GLN A 60 21.14 5.07 -5.16
N ALA A 61 21.57 4.30 -4.16
CA ALA A 61 22.11 4.81 -2.90
C ALA A 61 23.64 4.89 -2.88
N TYR A 62 24.33 4.09 -3.68
CA TYR A 62 25.79 3.96 -3.69
C TYR A 62 26.33 4.05 -5.12
N ASP A 63 27.51 4.64 -5.27
CA ASP A 63 28.25 4.55 -6.53
C ASP A 63 28.68 3.11 -6.78
N CYS A 64 28.22 2.57 -7.90
CA CYS A 64 28.43 1.18 -8.32
C CYS A 64 29.20 1.07 -9.64
N ALA A 65 29.79 2.15 -10.17
CA ALA A 65 30.40 2.20 -11.50
C ALA A 65 31.44 1.09 -11.73
N ASN A 66 32.23 0.77 -10.70
CA ASN A 66 33.30 -0.23 -10.75
C ASN A 66 32.89 -1.60 -10.14
N MET A 67 31.62 -1.82 -9.81
CA MET A 67 31.16 -3.05 -9.16
C MET A 67 30.51 -4.02 -10.14
N ARG A 68 30.97 -5.28 -10.11
CA ARG A 68 30.30 -6.38 -10.83
C ARG A 68 28.86 -6.58 -10.30
N PRO A 69 27.87 -6.94 -11.14
CA PRO A 69 26.48 -7.13 -10.70
C PRO A 69 26.27 -8.17 -9.59
N LYS A 70 27.15 -9.17 -9.49
CA LYS A 70 27.14 -10.16 -8.39
C LYS A 70 27.48 -9.49 -7.05
N ASN A 71 28.48 -8.61 -7.05
CA ASN A 71 28.91 -7.92 -5.84
C ASN A 71 27.84 -6.94 -5.36
N GLN A 72 27.20 -6.20 -6.28
CA GLN A 72 26.08 -5.32 -5.94
C GLN A 72 24.93 -6.07 -5.25
N ARG A 73 24.56 -7.25 -5.76
CA ARG A 73 23.54 -8.11 -5.13
C ARG A 73 23.95 -8.56 -3.73
N ASN A 74 25.21 -8.96 -3.56
CA ASN A 74 25.72 -9.41 -2.27
C ASN A 74 25.73 -8.28 -1.25
N GLU A 75 26.20 -7.08 -1.61
CA GLU A 75 26.19 -5.93 -0.69
C GLU A 75 24.76 -5.47 -0.36
N ALA A 76 23.87 -5.44 -1.35
CA ALA A 76 22.45 -5.17 -1.10
C ALA A 76 21.83 -6.17 -0.13
N SER A 77 22.17 -7.46 -0.25
CA SER A 77 21.71 -8.50 0.67
C SER A 77 22.28 -8.33 2.07
N ARG A 78 23.57 -7.99 2.21
CA ARG A 78 24.16 -7.65 3.52
C ARG A 78 23.48 -6.45 4.16
N LEU A 79 23.16 -5.43 3.38
CA LEU A 79 22.48 -4.23 3.86
C LEU A 79 21.05 -4.53 4.32
N LEU A 80 20.35 -5.42 3.62
CA LEU A 80 19.05 -5.94 4.07
C LEU A 80 19.15 -6.75 5.35
N ALA A 81 20.24 -7.50 5.56
CA ALA A 81 20.45 -8.27 6.79
C ALA A 81 20.80 -7.38 8.00
N HIS A 82 21.14 -6.10 7.79
CA HIS A 82 21.45 -5.19 8.88
C HIS A 82 20.23 -5.02 9.82
N PRO A 83 20.37 -5.21 11.14
CA PRO A 83 19.24 -5.31 12.07
C PRO A 83 18.39 -4.03 12.14
N VAL A 84 19.03 -2.87 12.06
CA VAL A 84 18.31 -1.58 12.07
C VAL A 84 17.54 -1.36 10.77
N ILE A 85 18.15 -1.67 9.63
CA ILE A 85 17.59 -1.44 8.29
C ILE A 85 16.42 -2.38 8.05
N SER A 86 16.60 -3.67 8.32
CA SER A 86 15.54 -4.68 8.23
C SER A 86 14.33 -4.32 9.09
N ARG A 87 14.55 -3.86 10.33
CA ARG A 87 13.48 -3.41 11.23
C ARG A 87 12.75 -2.19 10.66
N LEU A 88 13.47 -1.19 10.16
CA LEU A 88 12.85 0.01 9.58
C LEU A 88 12.06 -0.29 8.32
N LEU A 89 12.56 -1.17 7.45
CA LEU A 89 11.83 -1.63 6.26
C LEU A 89 10.53 -2.33 6.66
N LYS A 90 10.56 -3.25 7.64
CA LYS A 90 9.35 -3.91 8.15
C LYS A 90 8.33 -2.90 8.68
N VAL A 91 8.77 -1.89 9.43
CA VAL A 91 7.89 -0.81 9.91
C VAL A 91 7.35 0.03 8.75
N GLY A 92 8.18 0.38 7.79
CA GLY A 92 7.79 1.18 6.62
C GLY A 92 6.75 0.48 5.75
N PHE A 93 6.95 -0.81 5.44
CA PHE A 93 5.98 -1.60 4.68
C PHE A 93 4.65 -1.73 5.41
N ARG A 94 4.65 -2.05 6.72
CA ARG A 94 3.40 -2.07 7.51
C ARG A 94 2.64 -0.75 7.47
N ARG A 95 3.35 0.38 7.56
CA ARG A 95 2.72 1.71 7.44
C ARG A 95 2.11 1.94 6.06
N GLN A 96 2.77 1.47 4.99
CA GLN A 96 2.21 1.56 3.64
C GLN A 96 0.95 0.71 3.51
N ASP A 97 0.97 -0.52 4.01
CA ASP A 97 -0.19 -1.42 4.01
C ASP A 97 -1.35 -0.83 4.83
N GLU A 98 -1.08 -0.33 6.03
CA GLU A 98 -2.06 0.36 6.88
C GLU A 98 -2.64 1.58 6.16
N THR A 99 -1.80 2.41 5.53
CA THR A 99 -2.25 3.59 4.79
C THR A 99 -3.09 3.20 3.57
N ALA A 100 -2.73 2.14 2.85
CA ALA A 100 -3.49 1.62 1.72
C ALA A 100 -4.85 1.06 2.14
N LEU A 101 -4.91 0.33 3.27
CA LEU A 101 -6.16 -0.14 3.86
C LEU A 101 -7.03 1.03 4.33
N HIS A 102 -6.42 2.00 5.02
CA HIS A 102 -7.11 3.20 5.47
C HIS A 102 -7.60 4.04 4.30
N SER A 103 -6.85 4.15 3.20
CA SER A 103 -7.31 4.92 2.04
C SER A 103 -8.52 4.25 1.39
N GLY A 104 -8.53 2.92 1.24
CA GLY A 104 -9.69 2.18 0.75
C GLY A 104 -10.92 2.31 1.66
N ALA A 105 -10.73 2.12 2.97
CA ALA A 105 -11.80 2.27 3.96
C ALA A 105 -12.30 3.73 4.07
N SER A 106 -11.40 4.70 3.99
CA SER A 106 -11.72 6.14 4.05
C SER A 106 -12.45 6.58 2.78
N LEU A 107 -11.99 6.13 1.61
CA LEU A 107 -12.66 6.41 0.34
C LEU A 107 -14.06 5.82 0.33
N ARG A 108 -14.23 4.58 0.80
CA ARG A 108 -15.54 3.96 0.95
C ARG A 108 -16.45 4.79 1.85
N ARG A 109 -15.98 5.20 3.04
CA ARG A 109 -16.77 6.05 3.95
C ARG A 109 -17.16 7.37 3.30
N PHE A 110 -16.23 8.01 2.60
CA PHE A 110 -16.48 9.25 1.89
C PHE A 110 -17.56 9.08 0.81
N VAL A 111 -17.48 8.02 0.00
CA VAL A 111 -18.48 7.72 -1.03
C VAL A 111 -19.84 7.43 -0.39
N GLU A 112 -19.89 6.64 0.68
CA GLU A 112 -21.12 6.36 1.43
C GLU A 112 -21.78 7.66 1.93
N GLU A 113 -21.00 8.55 2.57
CA GLU A 113 -21.49 9.85 3.06
C GLU A 113 -22.02 10.74 1.92
N LYS A 114 -21.30 10.81 0.79
CA LYS A 114 -21.73 11.60 -0.37
C LYS A 114 -22.99 11.03 -1.01
N LEU A 115 -23.13 9.72 -1.12
CA LEU A 115 -24.35 9.11 -1.66
C LEU A 115 -25.56 9.38 -0.76
N VAL A 116 -25.40 9.25 0.57
CA VAL A 116 -26.48 9.57 1.53
C VAL A 116 -26.89 11.03 1.41
N HIS A 117 -25.91 11.94 1.37
CA HIS A 117 -26.18 13.37 1.18
C HIS A 117 -26.94 13.63 -0.14
N GLN A 118 -26.53 13.02 -1.25
CA GLN A 118 -27.21 13.19 -2.54
C GLN A 118 -28.63 12.62 -2.54
N ALA A 119 -28.84 11.48 -1.88
CA ALA A 119 -30.17 10.88 -1.73
C ALA A 119 -31.13 11.80 -0.95
N GLN A 120 -30.62 12.56 0.02
CA GLN A 120 -31.41 13.46 0.87
C GLN A 120 -31.61 14.86 0.26
N ASN A 121 -30.57 15.41 -0.38
CA ASN A 121 -30.50 16.84 -0.67
C ASN A 121 -30.43 17.18 -2.16
N ALA A 122 -30.37 16.22 -3.09
CA ALA A 122 -30.34 16.55 -4.52
C ALA A 122 -31.64 17.21 -4.97
N ASP A 123 -31.57 18.15 -5.93
CA ASP A 123 -32.77 18.83 -6.44
C ASP A 123 -33.60 17.95 -7.39
N SER A 124 -32.93 17.01 -8.08
CA SER A 124 -33.57 16.10 -9.04
C SER A 124 -33.92 14.76 -8.39
N ASP A 125 -35.17 14.35 -8.52
CA ASP A 125 -35.62 13.02 -8.06
C ASP A 125 -34.89 11.88 -8.77
N ALA A 126 -34.49 12.07 -10.04
CA ALA A 126 -33.68 11.10 -10.76
C ALA A 126 -32.31 10.88 -10.07
N THR A 127 -31.67 11.96 -9.57
CA THR A 127 -30.42 11.87 -8.81
C THR A 127 -30.62 11.21 -7.45
N LYS A 128 -31.73 11.52 -6.75
CA LYS A 128 -32.06 10.86 -5.47
C LYS A 128 -32.26 9.37 -5.63
N VAL A 129 -33.07 8.96 -6.62
CA VAL A 129 -33.34 7.55 -6.91
C VAL A 129 -32.05 6.81 -7.27
N ARG A 130 -31.20 7.41 -8.11
CA ARG A 130 -29.92 6.81 -8.47
C ARG A 130 -28.97 6.67 -7.27
N ALA A 131 -28.94 7.66 -6.38
CA ALA A 131 -28.15 7.58 -5.15
C ALA A 131 -28.66 6.45 -4.23
N LEU A 132 -29.98 6.32 -4.06
CA LEU A 132 -30.61 5.24 -3.28
C LEU A 132 -30.34 3.86 -3.89
N GLU A 133 -30.40 3.73 -5.22
CA GLU A 133 -30.05 2.50 -5.93
C GLU A 133 -28.59 2.11 -5.66
N LEU A 134 -27.65 3.06 -5.77
CA LEU A 134 -26.24 2.81 -5.49
C LEU A 134 -26.01 2.43 -4.02
N ILE A 135 -26.72 3.07 -3.08
CA ILE A 135 -26.69 2.70 -1.66
C ILE A 135 -27.18 1.27 -1.46
N GLY A 136 -28.28 0.87 -2.10
CA GLY A 136 -28.80 -0.50 -1.98
C GLY A 136 -27.90 -1.57 -2.59
N LYS A 137 -27.03 -1.20 -3.54
CA LYS A 137 -25.98 -2.07 -4.12
C LYS A 137 -24.75 -2.22 -3.22
N LEU A 138 -24.56 -1.35 -2.22
CA LEU A 138 -23.45 -1.50 -1.27
C LEU A 138 -23.59 -2.80 -0.48
N ASP A 139 -22.47 -3.47 -0.22
CA ASP A 139 -22.47 -4.77 0.50
C ASP A 139 -23.15 -4.75 1.87
N LYS A 140 -23.15 -3.61 2.55
CA LYS A 140 -23.79 -3.45 3.88
C LYS A 140 -25.32 -3.52 3.81
N VAL A 141 -25.90 -3.10 2.68
CA VAL A 141 -27.35 -3.00 2.47
C VAL A 141 -27.83 -4.19 1.66
N ALA A 142 -27.13 -4.48 0.55
CA ALA A 142 -27.32 -5.66 -0.29
C ALA A 142 -28.79 -5.93 -0.67
N SER A 143 -29.62 -4.87 -0.80
CA SER A 143 -31.06 -4.99 -1.05
C SER A 143 -31.38 -5.59 -2.41
N PHE A 144 -30.43 -5.55 -3.34
CA PHE A 144 -30.58 -6.05 -4.72
C PHE A 144 -29.85 -7.38 -4.97
N LYS A 145 -29.31 -8.05 -3.94
CA LYS A 145 -28.75 -9.39 -4.12
C LYS A 145 -29.91 -10.38 -4.32
N GLU A 146 -29.89 -11.07 -5.45
CA GLU A 146 -30.83 -12.17 -5.75
C GLU A 146 -30.64 -13.28 -4.71
N ARG A 147 -31.67 -13.57 -3.93
CA ARG A 147 -31.67 -14.76 -3.08
C ARG A 147 -32.02 -15.95 -3.96
N VAL A 148 -31.04 -16.79 -4.27
CA VAL A 148 -31.33 -18.14 -4.76
C VAL A 148 -31.98 -18.87 -3.59
N SER A 149 -33.30 -19.06 -3.65
CA SER A 149 -33.97 -20.03 -2.80
C SER A 149 -33.37 -21.39 -3.15
N MET A 150 -32.54 -21.93 -2.27
CA MET A 150 -32.11 -23.31 -2.40
C MET A 150 -33.36 -24.16 -2.15
N ASP A 151 -33.94 -24.77 -3.20
CA ASP A 151 -34.92 -25.82 -3.02
C ASP A 151 -34.26 -26.94 -2.23
N THR A 152 -34.56 -26.98 -0.93
CA THR A 152 -34.02 -27.97 0.02
C THR A 152 -34.39 -29.39 -0.38
N ASP A 153 -35.45 -29.54 -1.18
CA ASP A 153 -35.95 -30.82 -1.66
C ASP A 153 -35.03 -31.50 -2.68
N LEU A 154 -34.18 -30.76 -3.41
CA LEU A 154 -33.19 -31.34 -4.33
C LEU A 154 -31.93 -31.84 -3.60
N HIS A 155 -31.65 -31.30 -2.42
CA HIS A 155 -30.43 -31.57 -1.63
C HIS A 155 -30.75 -32.25 -0.30
N SER A 156 -31.85 -33.00 -0.23
CA SER A 156 -32.12 -33.80 0.96
C SER A 156 -30.97 -34.80 1.15
N PRO A 157 -30.48 -35.02 2.38
CA PRO A 157 -29.40 -35.96 2.64
C PRO A 157 -29.65 -37.36 2.06
N GLU A 158 -30.91 -37.77 2.01
CA GLU A 158 -31.36 -39.05 1.47
C GLU A 158 -31.18 -39.12 -0.05
N LYS A 159 -31.56 -38.07 -0.79
CA LYS A 159 -31.37 -38.01 -2.24
C LYS A 159 -29.90 -37.93 -2.63
N ILE A 160 -29.12 -37.12 -1.91
CA ILE A 160 -27.68 -37.00 -2.13
C ILE A 160 -27.00 -38.35 -1.88
N LYS A 161 -27.37 -39.05 -0.81
CA LYS A 161 -26.83 -40.39 -0.53
C LYS A 161 -27.16 -41.39 -1.63
N ALA A 162 -28.42 -41.44 -2.07
CA ALA A 162 -28.85 -42.34 -3.14
C ALA A 162 -28.12 -42.05 -4.46
N GLU A 163 -27.93 -40.77 -4.80
CA GLU A 163 -27.18 -40.36 -5.99
C GLU A 163 -25.70 -40.73 -5.89
N LEU A 164 -25.07 -40.50 -4.74
CA LEU A 164 -23.67 -40.88 -4.51
C LEU A 164 -23.47 -42.39 -4.58
N GLU A 165 -24.37 -43.19 -4.00
CA GLU A 165 -24.32 -44.65 -4.08
C GLU A 165 -24.45 -45.15 -5.53
N ALA A 166 -25.33 -44.54 -6.32
CA ALA A 166 -25.48 -44.88 -7.73
C ALA A 166 -24.21 -44.54 -8.54
N ARG A 167 -23.62 -43.35 -8.33
CA ARG A 167 -22.38 -42.93 -9.00
C ARG A 167 -21.18 -43.78 -8.60
N LEU A 168 -21.07 -44.14 -7.32
CA LEU A 168 -19.99 -45.01 -6.83
C LEU A 168 -20.11 -46.40 -7.46
N ARG A 169 -21.32 -46.95 -7.57
CA ARG A 169 -21.54 -48.25 -8.20
C ARG A 169 -21.06 -48.27 -9.65
N VAL A 170 -21.46 -47.27 -10.44
CA VAL A 170 -21.02 -47.13 -11.84
C VAL A 170 -19.49 -47.04 -11.92
N ALA A 171 -18.87 -46.21 -11.09
CA ALA A 171 -17.41 -46.04 -11.09
C ALA A 171 -16.65 -47.32 -10.71
N PHE A 172 -17.19 -48.15 -9.81
CA PHE A 172 -16.58 -49.44 -9.45
C PHE A 172 -16.82 -50.53 -10.51
N GLU A 173 -17.97 -50.53 -11.18
CA GLU A 173 -18.26 -51.44 -12.29
C GLU A 173 -17.37 -51.15 -13.51
N GLU A 174 -17.15 -49.88 -13.85
CA GLU A 174 -16.25 -49.46 -14.93
C GLU A 174 -14.78 -49.84 -14.65
N ASN A 175 -14.35 -49.81 -13.38
CA ASN A 175 -12.99 -50.17 -12.99
C ASN A 175 -12.73 -51.69 -12.96
N HIS A 176 -13.76 -52.53 -13.02
CA HIS A 176 -13.63 -54.00 -13.00
C HIS A 176 -13.73 -54.64 -14.40
N GLY A 177 -13.94 -53.83 -15.46
CA GLY A 177 -13.96 -54.28 -16.86
C GLY A 177 -12.61 -54.17 -17.59
N HIS A 178 -11.49 -53.97 -16.88
CA HIS A 178 -10.16 -53.71 -17.48
C HIS A 178 -9.05 -54.68 -17.06
N THR A 179 -9.40 -55.90 -16.65
CA THR A 179 -8.45 -57.01 -16.46
C THR A 179 -8.77 -58.19 -17.36
#